data_AF-V4A404-F1
#
_entry.id   AF-V4A404-F1
#
_cell.length_a   1.000
_cell.length_b   1.000
_cell.length_c   1.000
_cell.angle_alpha   90.00
_cell.angle_beta   90.00
_cell.angle_gamma   90.00
#
_symmetry.space_group_name_H-M   'P 1'
#
loop_
_entity.id
_entity.type
_entity.pdbx_description
1 polymer ?
#
loop_
_entity_poly.entity_id
_entity_poly.type
_entity_poly.pdbx_seq_one_letter_code
_entity_poly.pdbx_strand_id
1 'polypeptide(L)'
;IIVPNLPSLYLIVHHCTQFTILVSDRTSLYPIYHPCICSYIIVPNLPSLYLLIHHCTQFTILVSDRTSLYPIYHPCICSYIIVPNLPSLYLLVHHRTQLNILVSDRTSLYPIYHPCICSYIIVPNLPSLYLLIHHCSQLSIIVSDCTSLYPIYHPCICSYIIVPNLPSLYLLIHHCTQFTILVSA
;
A
#
# COMPACT_ATOMS: atom_id res chain seq x y z
N ILE A 1 18.56 -12.64 1.45
CA ILE A 1 18.76 -13.36 0.18
C ILE A 1 19.03 -12.33 -0.91
N ILE A 2 20.10 -12.52 -1.69
CA ILE A 2 20.42 -11.68 -2.85
C ILE A 2 20.15 -12.51 -4.11
N VAL A 3 19.31 -12.01 -5.02
CA VAL A 3 18.92 -12.72 -6.25
C VAL A 3 19.31 -11.87 -7.46
N PRO A 4 20.46 -12.14 -8.10
CA PRO A 4 21.01 -11.23 -9.10
C PRO A 4 20.44 -11.38 -10.51
N ASN A 5 19.90 -12.56 -10.89
CA ASN A 5 19.34 -12.77 -12.22
C ASN A 5 18.52 -14.08 -12.33
N LEU A 6 17.19 -13.99 -12.21
CA LEU A 6 16.25 -15.07 -12.50
C LEU A 6 15.03 -14.48 -13.22
N PRO A 7 14.35 -15.21 -14.11
CA PRO A 7 13.12 -14.69 -14.72
C PRO A 7 11.99 -14.58 -13.69
N SER A 8 11.96 -15.48 -12.70
CA SER A 8 10.99 -15.50 -11.61
C SER A 8 11.58 -16.12 -10.36
N LEU A 9 11.09 -15.71 -9.19
CA LEU A 9 11.42 -16.30 -7.91
C LEU A 9 10.14 -16.50 -7.09
N TYR A 10 9.87 -17.77 -6.79
CA TYR A 10 8.86 -18.18 -5.82
C TYR A 10 9.56 -18.57 -4.53
N LEU A 11 9.10 -18.03 -3.41
CA LEU A 11 9.75 -18.22 -2.12
C LEU A 11 8.69 -18.44 -1.06
N ILE A 12 8.80 -19.54 -0.31
CA ILE A 12 8.02 -19.74 0.90
C ILE A 12 8.98 -19.69 2.08
N VAL A 13 8.68 -18.83 3.05
CA VAL A 13 9.43 -18.74 4.30
C VAL A 13 8.51 -19.01 5.46
N HIS A 14 8.90 -19.99 6.27
CA HIS A 14 8.25 -20.34 7.52
C HIS A 14 9.09 -19.88 8.70
N HIS A 15 8.46 -19.23 9.67
CA HIS A 15 8.99 -18.84 10.97
C HIS A 15 10.34 -18.11 10.89
N CYS A 16 10.29 -16.81 10.59
CA CYS A 16 11.48 -15.95 10.60
C CYS A 16 11.45 -14.88 11.70
N THR A 17 12.59 -14.63 12.32
CA THR A 17 12.77 -13.43 13.14
C THR A 17 13.06 -12.23 12.24
N GLN A 18 13.98 -12.38 11.30
CA GLN A 18 14.31 -11.33 10.34
C GLN A 18 14.47 -11.93 8.95
N PHE A 19 13.86 -11.27 7.97
CA PHE A 19 13.98 -11.65 6.58
C PHE A 19 14.26 -10.43 5.71
N THR A 20 15.34 -10.51 4.92
CA THR A 20 15.71 -9.48 3.95
C THR A 20 15.83 -10.13 2.58
N ILE A 21 15.14 -9.56 1.58
CA ILE A 21 15.33 -9.91 0.18
C ILE A 21 15.81 -8.68 -0.58
N LEU A 22 16.88 -8.87 -1.33
CA LEU A 22 17.36 -7.90 -2.30
C LEU A 22 17.37 -8.60 -3.66
N VAL A 23 16.60 -8.07 -4.58
CA VAL A 23 16.37 -8.73 -5.87
C VAL A 23 16.70 -7.76 -6.98
N SER A 24 17.65 -8.14 -7.83
CA SER A 24 18.06 -7.36 -8.99
C SER A 24 17.11 -7.55 -10.17
N ASP A 25 17.28 -6.67 -11.16
CA ASP A 25 16.54 -6.56 -12.41
C ASP A 25 15.97 -7.86 -12.99
N ARG A 26 14.73 -7.75 -13.51
CA ARG A 26 14.04 -8.71 -14.41
C ARG A 26 13.51 -10.00 -13.79
N THR A 27 13.32 -10.05 -12.48
CA THR A 27 12.63 -11.17 -11.81
C THR A 27 11.16 -10.82 -11.57
N SER A 28 10.21 -11.74 -11.68
CA SER A 28 8.90 -11.60 -11.01
C SER A 28 8.98 -12.24 -9.62
N LEU A 29 8.48 -11.57 -8.58
CA LEU A 29 8.58 -12.06 -7.20
C LEU A 29 7.23 -12.53 -6.66
N TYR A 30 7.21 -13.74 -6.11
CA TYR A 30 6.05 -14.36 -5.46
C TYR A 30 6.37 -14.90 -4.06
N PRO A 31 6.78 -14.05 -3.11
CA PRO A 31 7.05 -14.53 -1.76
C PRO A 31 5.78 -14.74 -0.94
N ILE A 32 5.72 -15.87 -0.25
CA ILE A 32 4.71 -16.23 0.76
C ILE A 32 5.41 -16.38 2.11
N TYR A 33 4.95 -15.64 3.12
CA TYR A 33 5.50 -15.69 4.47
C TYR A 33 4.47 -16.19 5.47
N HIS A 34 4.93 -17.05 6.36
CA HIS A 34 4.19 -17.49 7.54
C HIS A 34 5.12 -17.59 8.74
N PRO A 35 4.65 -17.24 9.94
CA PRO A 35 4.85 -15.93 10.55
C PRO A 35 6.28 -15.35 10.50
N CYS A 36 6.41 -14.02 10.49
CA CYS A 36 7.70 -13.33 10.57
C CYS A 36 7.69 -12.11 11.52
N ILE A 37 8.74 -11.88 12.31
CA ILE A 37 8.79 -10.67 13.14
C ILE A 37 9.04 -9.45 12.25
N CYS A 38 10.18 -9.41 11.54
CA CYS A 38 10.52 -8.32 10.63
C CYS A 38 10.80 -8.83 9.21
N SER A 39 10.23 -8.18 8.21
CA SER A 39 10.55 -8.46 6.80
C SER A 39 10.80 -7.18 5.99
N TYR A 40 11.84 -7.24 5.17
CA TYR A 40 12.31 -6.14 4.33
C TYR A 40 12.53 -6.64 2.91
N ILE A 41 11.85 -6.00 1.96
CA ILE A 41 11.95 -6.31 0.54
C ILE A 41 12.43 -5.06 -0.19
N ILE A 42 13.61 -5.15 -0.79
CA ILE A 42 14.22 -4.07 -1.58
C ILE A 42 14.34 -4.54 -3.02
N VAL A 43 13.68 -3.82 -3.92
CA VAL A 43 13.56 -4.19 -5.32
C VAL A 43 13.79 -2.97 -6.20
N PRO A 44 14.99 -2.74 -6.72
CA PRO A 44 15.26 -1.60 -7.60
C PRO A 44 14.44 -1.63 -8.90
N ASN A 45 14.33 -2.77 -9.57
CA ASN A 45 13.64 -2.85 -10.87
C ASN A 45 13.01 -4.24 -11.07
N LEU A 46 11.71 -4.29 -11.31
CA LEU A 46 10.97 -5.54 -11.38
C LEU A 46 9.68 -5.34 -12.20
N PRO A 47 9.24 -6.30 -13.03
CA PRO A 47 7.94 -6.20 -13.72
C PRO A 47 6.74 -6.32 -12.79
N SER A 48 6.76 -7.24 -11.81
CA SER A 48 5.61 -7.51 -10.94
C SER A 48 5.99 -8.21 -9.63
N LEU A 49 5.44 -7.74 -8.52
CA LEU A 49 5.59 -8.34 -7.19
C LEU A 49 4.21 -8.72 -6.65
N TYR A 50 4.04 -10.00 -6.36
CA TYR A 50 2.89 -10.54 -5.66
C TYR A 50 3.37 -11.05 -4.33
N LEU A 51 2.85 -10.47 -3.26
CA LEU A 51 3.31 -10.79 -1.91
C LEU A 51 2.13 -11.26 -1.10
N LEU A 52 2.29 -12.40 -0.44
CA LEU A 52 1.35 -12.86 0.57
C LEU A 52 2.07 -12.97 1.92
N ILE A 53 1.64 -12.19 2.90
CA ILE A 53 2.16 -12.29 4.27
C ILE A 53 1.04 -12.71 5.20
N HIS A 54 1.29 -13.79 5.93
CA HIS A 54 0.51 -14.21 7.07
C HIS A 54 1.30 -13.98 8.35
N HIS A 55 0.76 -13.13 9.22
CA HIS A 55 1.28 -12.77 10.53
C HIS A 55 2.67 -12.15 10.49
N CYS A 56 2.73 -10.83 10.57
CA CYS A 56 4.00 -10.15 10.75
C CYS A 56 3.92 -8.96 11.71
N THR A 57 5.00 -8.66 12.43
CA THR A 57 5.00 -7.46 13.30
C THR A 57 5.35 -6.22 12.50
N GLN A 58 6.38 -6.30 11.66
CA GLN A 58 6.86 -5.16 10.89
C GLN A 58 7.25 -5.56 9.49
N PHE A 59 6.76 -4.80 8.53
CA PHE A 59 7.06 -5.05 7.14
C PHE A 59 7.39 -3.76 6.38
N THR A 60 8.41 -3.84 5.53
CA THR A 60 8.80 -2.73 4.64
C THR A 60 9.04 -3.20 3.22
N ILE A 61 8.40 -2.54 2.27
CA ILE A 61 8.70 -2.64 0.83
C ILE A 61 9.32 -1.32 0.38
N LEU A 62 10.47 -1.42 -0.27
CA LEU A 62 11.03 -0.35 -1.06
C LEU A 62 11.19 -0.84 -2.50
N VAL A 63 10.45 -0.21 -3.42
CA VAL A 63 10.47 -0.59 -4.84
C VAL A 63 10.71 0.65 -5.70
N SER A 64 11.82 0.68 -6.43
CA SER A 64 12.24 1.92 -7.11
C SER A 64 11.53 2.14 -8.45
N ASP A 65 11.50 1.15 -9.34
CA ASP A 65 10.96 1.34 -10.70
C ASP A 65 10.16 0.15 -11.27
N ARG A 66 9.13 0.50 -12.05
CA ARG A 66 8.44 -0.32 -13.10
C ARG A 66 7.71 -1.58 -12.65
N THR A 67 7.15 -1.61 -11.45
CA THR A 67 6.40 -2.78 -10.96
C THR A 67 4.88 -2.65 -11.07
N SER A 68 4.19 -3.77 -11.08
CA SER A 68 2.85 -3.83 -10.47
C SER A 68 2.99 -4.49 -9.11
N LEU A 69 2.45 -3.87 -8.07
CA LEU A 69 2.54 -4.37 -6.69
C LEU A 69 1.18 -4.89 -6.23
N TYR A 70 1.14 -6.16 -5.86
CA TYR A 70 -0.04 -6.85 -5.33
C TYR A 70 0.23 -7.46 -3.96
N PRO A 71 0.48 -6.65 -2.93
CA PRO A 71 0.62 -7.20 -1.60
C PRO A 71 -0.75 -7.50 -0.95
N ILE A 72 -0.86 -8.72 -0.44
CA ILE A 72 -1.96 -9.22 0.38
C ILE A 72 -1.42 -9.53 1.78
N TYR A 73 -2.05 -8.97 2.80
CA TYR A 73 -1.62 -9.18 4.18
C TYR A 73 -2.76 -9.65 5.07
N HIS A 74 -2.45 -10.61 5.93
CA HIS A 74 -3.30 -11.05 7.02
C HIS A 74 -2.46 -11.22 8.29
N PRO A 75 -3.04 -10.94 9.46
CA PRO A 75 -2.88 -9.68 10.20
C PRO A 75 -1.42 -9.27 10.41
N CYS A 76 -1.15 -7.97 10.49
CA CYS A 76 0.21 -7.50 10.72
C CYS A 76 0.22 -6.13 11.43
N ILE A 77 1.24 -5.81 12.24
CA ILE A 77 1.14 -4.64 13.15
C ILE A 77 1.45 -3.37 12.36
N CYS A 78 2.68 -3.23 11.87
CA CYS A 78 3.11 -2.08 11.08
C CYS A 78 3.47 -2.48 9.64
N SER A 79 3.11 -1.64 8.67
CA SER A 79 3.59 -1.76 7.29
C SER A 79 3.97 -0.41 6.70
N TYR A 80 5.11 -0.40 6.02
CA TYR A 80 5.60 0.75 5.27
C TYR A 80 5.87 0.37 3.82
N ILE A 81 5.32 1.15 2.89
CA ILE A 81 5.48 0.93 1.46
C ILE A 81 5.96 2.24 0.85
N ILE A 82 7.17 2.23 0.30
CA ILE A 82 7.73 3.36 -0.46
C ILE A 82 7.91 2.93 -1.90
N VAL A 83 7.29 3.69 -2.81
CA VAL A 83 7.32 3.39 -4.23
C VAL A 83 7.44 4.68 -5.04
N PRO A 84 8.66 5.12 -5.40
CA PRO A 84 8.83 6.33 -6.18
C PRO A 84 8.17 6.29 -7.56
N ASN A 85 8.23 5.16 -8.29
CA ASN A 85 7.69 5.12 -9.65
C ASN A 85 7.03 3.77 -9.97
N LEU A 86 5.74 3.80 -10.26
CA LEU A 86 4.93 2.59 -10.43
C LEU A 86 3.73 2.85 -11.33
N PRO A 87 3.38 1.97 -12.28
CA PRO A 87 2.12 2.06 -13.00
C PRO A 87 0.88 1.81 -12.13
N SER A 88 0.91 0.82 -11.23
CA SER A 88 -0.28 0.44 -10.44
C SER A 88 0.05 -0.31 -9.14
N LEU A 89 -0.63 0.05 -8.04
CA LEU A 89 -0.56 -0.63 -6.74
C LEU A 89 -1.95 -1.11 -6.34
N TYR A 90 -2.07 -2.41 -6.11
CA TYR A 90 -3.26 -3.03 -5.55
C TYR A 90 -2.91 -3.62 -4.20
N LEU A 91 -3.52 -3.11 -3.14
CA LEU A 91 -3.16 -3.49 -1.79
C LEU A 91 -4.37 -4.00 -1.06
N LEU A 92 -4.34 -5.27 -0.66
CA LEU A 92 -5.37 -5.86 0.18
C LEU A 92 -4.81 -6.09 1.57
N VAL A 93 -5.45 -5.47 2.55
CA VAL A 93 -4.98 -5.48 3.92
C VAL A 93 -6.09 -5.92 4.85
N HIS A 94 -5.84 -7.03 5.56
CA HIS A 94 -6.69 -7.52 6.64
C HIS A 94 -6.00 -7.35 7.99
N HIS A 95 -6.68 -6.69 8.93
CA HIS A 95 -6.33 -6.38 10.31
C HIS A 95 -4.93 -5.77 10.49
N ARG A 96 -4.90 -4.44 10.61
CA ARG A 96 -3.67 -3.66 10.86
C ARG A 96 -3.79 -2.65 11.96
N THR A 97 -2.69 -2.40 12.66
CA THR A 97 -2.60 -1.25 13.56
C THR A 97 -2.12 0.00 12.82
N GLN A 98 -1.10 -0.10 11.97
CA GLN A 98 -0.53 1.06 11.29
C GLN A 98 -0.09 0.76 9.86
N LEU A 99 -0.48 1.62 8.93
CA LEU A 99 -0.08 1.55 7.54
C LEU A 99 0.30 2.92 6.99
N ASN A 100 1.49 2.99 6.41
CA ASN A 100 2.04 4.18 5.78
C ASN A 100 2.40 3.86 4.32
N ILE A 101 1.81 4.59 3.38
CA ILE A 101 2.09 4.47 1.95
C ILE A 101 2.62 5.83 1.44
N LEU A 102 3.81 5.79 0.85
CA LEU A 102 4.42 6.92 0.17
C LEU A 102 4.67 6.53 -1.29
N VAL A 103 4.03 7.23 -2.22
CA VAL A 103 4.17 6.96 -3.66
C VAL A 103 4.46 8.27 -4.36
N SER A 104 5.49 8.36 -5.20
CA SER A 104 5.90 9.67 -5.76
C SER A 104 5.16 10.02 -7.05
N ASP A 105 5.20 9.15 -8.07
CA ASP A 105 4.67 9.48 -9.40
C ASP A 105 3.97 8.32 -10.13
N ARG A 106 2.92 8.69 -10.90
CA ARG A 106 2.28 7.93 -12.01
C ARG A 106 1.59 6.60 -11.67
N THR A 107 0.87 6.54 -10.56
CA THR A 107 0.15 5.33 -10.13
C THR A 107 -1.36 5.39 -10.27
N SER A 108 -1.99 4.24 -10.53
CA SER A 108 -3.33 3.99 -9.98
C SER A 108 -3.18 3.26 -8.64
N LEU A 109 -3.86 3.76 -7.60
CA LEU A 109 -3.84 3.15 -6.27
C LEU A 109 -5.21 2.55 -5.95
N TYR A 110 -5.21 1.26 -5.63
CA TYR A 110 -6.40 0.49 -5.23
C TYR A 110 -6.21 -0.18 -3.86
N PRO A 111 -6.08 0.59 -2.78
CA PRO A 111 -6.10 0.03 -1.44
C PRO A 111 -7.51 -0.41 -0.99
N ILE A 112 -7.59 -1.65 -0.51
CA ILE A 112 -8.75 -2.22 0.17
C ILE A 112 -8.33 -2.62 1.59
N TYR A 113 -9.02 -2.06 2.57
CA TYR A 113 -8.73 -2.29 3.99
C TYR A 113 -9.90 -2.91 4.72
N HIS A 114 -9.60 -3.89 5.56
CA HIS A 114 -10.50 -4.45 6.54
C HIS A 114 -9.73 -4.70 7.84
N PRO A 115 -10.31 -4.43 9.02
CA PRO A 115 -10.12 -3.21 9.81
C PRO A 115 -8.68 -2.65 9.89
N CYS A 116 -8.55 -1.33 10.00
CA CYS A 116 -7.28 -0.63 10.21
C CYS A 116 -7.39 0.43 11.32
N ILE A 117 -6.42 0.51 12.24
CA ILE A 117 -6.43 1.56 13.27
C ILE A 117 -5.99 2.91 12.67
N CYS A 118 -4.78 2.99 12.12
CA CYS A 118 -4.26 4.20 11.49
C CYS A 118 -3.75 3.93 10.07
N SER A 119 -4.16 4.77 9.12
CA SER A 119 -3.67 4.74 7.74
C SER A 119 -3.29 6.12 7.23
N TYR A 120 -2.09 6.21 6.68
CA TYR A 120 -1.50 7.44 6.16
C TYR A 120 -1.03 7.23 4.72
N ILE A 121 -1.53 8.05 3.79
CA ILE A 121 -1.23 7.97 2.37
C ILE A 121 -0.76 9.36 1.90
N ILE A 122 0.47 9.45 1.38
CA ILE A 122 0.95 10.64 0.66
C ILE A 122 1.22 10.24 -0.78
N VAL A 123 0.69 11.02 -1.72
CA VAL A 123 1.02 10.90 -3.14
C VAL A 123 1.16 12.28 -3.78
N PRO A 124 2.35 12.72 -4.23
CA PRO A 124 2.49 13.98 -4.95
C PRO A 124 1.63 14.01 -6.23
N ASN A 125 1.73 12.99 -7.09
CA ASN A 125 1.00 12.98 -8.36
C ASN A 125 0.37 11.61 -8.64
N LEU A 126 -0.96 11.61 -8.80
CA LEU A 126 -1.75 10.40 -8.93
C LEU A 126 -2.86 10.54 -9.98
N PRO A 127 -2.84 9.84 -11.12
CA PRO A 127 -4.00 9.86 -12.02
C PRO A 127 -5.28 9.40 -11.30
N SER A 128 -5.26 8.28 -10.58
CA SER A 128 -6.48 7.80 -9.89
C SER A 128 -6.23 7.15 -8.54
N LEU A 129 -7.10 7.46 -7.58
CA LEU A 129 -7.20 6.78 -6.29
C LEU A 129 -8.57 6.12 -6.17
N TYR A 130 -8.61 4.81 -5.98
CA TYR A 130 -9.80 4.11 -5.55
C TYR A 130 -9.54 3.49 -4.18
N LEU A 131 -10.34 3.87 -3.21
CA LEU A 131 -10.11 3.48 -1.83
C LEU A 131 -11.37 2.86 -1.26
N LEU A 132 -11.24 1.62 -0.78
CA LEU A 132 -12.31 0.95 -0.06
C LEU A 132 -11.84 0.67 1.36
N ILE A 133 -12.51 1.25 2.35
CA ILE A 133 -12.21 1.04 3.77
C ILE A 133 -13.42 0.47 4.49
N HIS A 134 -13.19 -0.68 5.11
CA HIS A 134 -14.09 -1.29 6.06
C HIS A 134 -13.49 -1.22 7.48
N HIS A 135 -14.03 -0.32 8.29
CA HIS A 135 -13.64 0.01 9.66
C HIS A 135 -12.24 0.64 9.75
N CYS A 136 -12.20 1.96 9.94
CA CYS A 136 -10.96 2.65 10.25
C CYS A 136 -11.10 3.69 11.36
N SER A 137 -10.22 3.70 12.37
CA SER A 137 -10.26 4.77 13.36
C SER A 137 -9.69 6.08 12.83
N GLN A 138 -8.56 6.05 12.12
CA GLN A 138 -7.91 7.26 11.64
C GLN A 138 -7.37 7.07 10.22
N LEU A 139 -7.83 7.91 9.31
CA LEU A 139 -7.37 7.98 7.94
C LEU A 139 -6.90 9.39 7.60
N SER A 140 -5.76 9.48 6.96
CA SER A 140 -5.24 10.73 6.40
C SER A 140 -4.67 10.49 5.01
N ILE A 141 -5.15 11.26 4.05
CA ILE A 141 -4.76 11.20 2.65
C ILE A 141 -4.34 12.59 2.21
N ILE A 142 -3.12 12.70 1.69
CA ILE A 142 -2.61 13.94 1.12
C ILE A 142 -2.18 13.62 -0.30
N VAL A 143 -2.86 14.20 -1.28
CA VAL A 143 -2.51 14.06 -2.69
C VAL A 143 -2.33 15.43 -3.31
N SER A 144 -1.16 15.77 -3.87
CA SER A 144 -0.94 17.13 -4.38
C SER A 144 -1.70 17.38 -5.69
N ASP A 145 -1.59 16.44 -6.64
CA ASP A 145 -2.34 16.44 -7.89
C ASP A 145 -3.03 15.08 -8.10
N CYS A 146 -4.35 15.09 -8.30
CA CYS A 146 -5.08 13.88 -8.63
C CYS A 146 -6.15 14.10 -9.68
N THR A 147 -6.24 13.27 -10.72
CA THR A 147 -7.33 13.47 -11.71
C THR A 147 -8.67 12.93 -11.22
N SER A 148 -8.66 11.84 -10.44
CA SER A 148 -9.89 11.22 -9.96
C SER A 148 -9.73 10.51 -8.62
N LEU A 149 -10.61 10.81 -7.68
CA LEU A 149 -10.62 10.23 -6.33
C LEU A 149 -11.96 9.56 -6.04
N TYR A 150 -11.91 8.27 -5.69
CA TYR A 150 -13.08 7.40 -5.43
C TYR A 150 -13.02 6.71 -4.06
N PRO A 151 -13.14 7.46 -2.95
CA PRO A 151 -13.19 6.86 -1.62
C PRO A 151 -14.59 6.34 -1.23
N ILE A 152 -14.59 5.12 -0.69
CA ILE A 152 -15.76 4.45 -0.12
C ILE A 152 -15.42 4.02 1.32
N TYR A 153 -16.22 4.49 2.28
CA TYR A 153 -16.00 4.27 3.71
C TYR A 153 -17.19 3.60 4.40
N HIS A 154 -16.88 2.56 5.18
CA HIS A 154 -17.83 1.90 6.05
C HIS A 154 -17.16 1.40 7.32
N PRO A 155 -17.64 1.73 8.51
CA PRO A 155 -17.51 2.99 9.25
C PRO A 155 -16.07 3.54 9.36
N CYS A 156 -15.94 4.83 9.67
CA CYS A 156 -14.70 5.48 10.05
C CYS A 156 -14.88 6.38 11.29
N ILE A 157 -13.89 6.53 12.18
CA ILE A 157 -13.98 7.51 13.28
C ILE A 157 -13.55 8.89 12.75
N CYS A 158 -12.28 9.06 12.37
CA CYS A 158 -11.73 10.30 11.84
C CYS A 158 -11.12 10.08 10.45
N SER A 159 -11.46 10.97 9.51
CA SER A 159 -10.88 10.97 8.17
C SER A 159 -10.55 12.39 7.71
N TYR A 160 -9.36 12.53 7.12
CA TYR A 160 -8.82 13.78 6.65
C TYR A 160 -8.24 13.62 5.25
N ILE A 161 -8.69 14.42 4.29
CA ILE A 161 -8.28 14.35 2.89
C ILE A 161 -7.88 15.75 2.41
N ILE A 162 -6.67 15.91 1.88
CA ILE A 162 -6.24 17.12 1.15
C ILE A 162 -5.94 16.75 -0.29
N VAL A 163 -6.61 17.41 -1.24
CA VAL A 163 -6.31 17.32 -2.67
C VAL A 163 -6.38 18.69 -3.36
N PRO A 164 -5.28 19.44 -3.46
CA PRO A 164 -5.29 20.80 -4.00
C PRO A 164 -5.66 20.92 -5.48
N ASN A 165 -5.56 19.84 -6.26
CA ASN A 165 -5.92 19.84 -7.67
C ASN A 165 -6.66 18.53 -7.98
N LEU A 166 -8.00 18.60 -8.00
CA LEU A 166 -8.88 17.46 -8.22
C LEU A 166 -10.05 17.80 -9.16
N PRO A 167 -10.02 17.36 -10.42
CA PRO A 167 -11.12 17.58 -11.36
C PRO A 167 -12.32 16.65 -11.13
N SER A 168 -12.14 15.48 -10.49
CA SER A 168 -13.26 14.56 -10.22
C SER A 168 -13.19 13.86 -8.86
N LEU A 169 -14.28 13.95 -8.11
CA LEU A 169 -14.45 13.33 -6.79
C LEU A 169 -15.75 12.52 -6.75
N TYR A 170 -15.66 11.26 -6.33
CA TYR A 170 -16.81 10.44 -5.96
C TYR A 170 -16.61 9.90 -4.55
N LEU A 171 -17.46 10.33 -3.62
CA LEU A 171 -17.34 10.03 -2.20
C LEU A 171 -18.59 9.30 -1.70
N LEU A 172 -18.39 8.12 -1.11
CA LEU A 172 -19.44 7.39 -0.38
C LEU A 172 -19.01 7.18 1.08
N ILE A 173 -19.79 7.73 2.02
CA ILE A 173 -19.57 7.54 3.46
C ILE A 173 -20.86 7.01 4.08
N HIS A 174 -20.81 5.83 4.70
CA HIS A 174 -21.97 5.32 5.43
C HIS A 174 -22.00 5.76 6.89
N HIS A 175 -20.86 5.75 7.59
CA HIS A 175 -20.76 6.22 8.97
C HIS A 175 -19.39 6.82 9.22
N CYS A 176 -19.34 8.12 9.54
CA CYS A 176 -18.12 8.78 9.98
C CYS A 176 -18.41 9.75 11.13
N THR A 177 -17.60 9.73 12.19
CA THR A 177 -17.78 10.69 13.30
C THR A 177 -17.21 12.06 12.96
N GLN A 178 -16.07 12.10 12.26
CA GLN A 178 -15.40 13.32 11.82
C GLN A 178 -14.80 13.11 10.43
N PHE A 179 -15.27 13.90 9.46
CA PHE A 179 -14.78 13.89 8.09
C PHE A 179 -14.44 15.31 7.66
N THR A 180 -13.21 15.49 7.17
CA THR A 180 -12.75 16.77 6.60
C THR A 180 -12.12 16.49 5.24
N ILE A 181 -12.58 17.23 4.22
CA ILE A 181 -11.97 17.23 2.89
C ILE A 181 -11.65 18.67 2.48
N LEU A 182 -10.40 18.89 2.05
CA LEU A 182 -9.95 20.15 1.46
C LEU A 182 -9.58 19.87 0.01
N VAL A 183 -10.37 20.42 -0.90
CA VAL A 183 -10.12 20.37 -2.34
C VAL A 183 -9.96 21.79 -2.87
N SER A 184 -8.96 22.02 -3.69
CA SER A 184 -8.91 23.20 -4.56
C SER A 184 -8.88 22.77 -6.03
N ALA A 185 -9.19 23.72 -6.90
CA ALA A 185 -9.24 23.55 -8.36
C ALA A 185 -8.14 24.37 -9.01
#